data_AF-A0A2E5ED85-F1
#
_entry.id   AF-A0A2E5ED85-F1
#
_cell.length_a   1.000
_cell.length_b   1.000
_cell.length_c   1.000
_cell.angle_alpha   90.00
_cell.angle_beta   90.00
_cell.angle_gamma   90.00
#
_symmetry.space_group_name_H-M   'P 1'
#
loop_
_entity.id
_entity.type
_entity.pdbx_description
1 polymer ?
#
loop_
_entity_poly.entity_id
_entity_poly.type
_entity_poly.pdbx_seq_one_letter_code
_entity_poly.pdbx_strand_id
1 'polypeptide(L)'
;MFLLAACGCQEEHPFHDSSNWDMDASIGRLVEIVEDQNALLEQLHAATPIPPSIAMELWALTVDECDTGFECWARLMRAPELVPPFCQSLDAQLSSLESTRSGLIDRYSEHDVFFLQSIAPGFEALNDMGPRLQTHGIKALLERCEAPDGYRRKEWP
;
A
#
# COMPACT_ATOMS: atom_id res chain seq x y z
N MET A 1 -17.37 6.23 49.33
CA MET A 1 -18.04 5.12 48.62
C MET A 1 -17.98 5.47 47.14
N PHE A 2 -17.06 4.83 46.40
CA PHE A 2 -16.82 5.09 44.97
C PHE A 2 -17.75 4.21 44.14
N LEU A 3 -18.45 4.81 43.17
CA LEU A 3 -18.98 4.16 41.97
C LEU A 3 -19.37 5.27 40.99
N LEU A 4 -18.36 5.89 40.38
CA LEU A 4 -18.55 6.61 39.11
C LEU A 4 -18.38 5.56 38.02
N ALA A 5 -19.51 5.16 37.44
CA ALA A 5 -19.59 4.41 36.21
C ALA A 5 -18.84 5.17 35.12
N ALA A 6 -17.59 4.79 34.87
CA ALA A 6 -16.90 5.16 33.65
C ALA A 6 -17.37 4.21 32.54
N CYS A 7 -18.60 4.46 32.04
CA CYS A 7 -18.89 4.19 30.65
C CYS A 7 -17.99 5.13 29.85
N GLY A 8 -16.77 4.69 29.59
CA GLY A 8 -15.97 5.28 28.54
C GLY A 8 -16.67 4.97 27.23
N CYS A 9 -17.56 5.87 26.81
CA CYS A 9 -17.88 6.01 25.40
C CYS A 9 -16.54 6.21 24.71
N GLN A 10 -16.03 5.14 24.08
CA GLN A 10 -14.97 5.29 23.09
C GLN A 10 -15.55 6.22 22.04
N GLU A 11 -15.01 7.44 21.95
CA GLU A 11 -15.33 8.34 20.86
C GLU A 11 -15.03 7.60 19.56
N GLU A 12 -16.10 7.30 18.82
CA GLU A 12 -16.08 6.76 17.47
C GLU A 12 -15.41 7.80 16.57
N HIS A 13 -14.09 7.71 16.44
CA HIS A 13 -13.39 8.47 15.41
C HIS A 13 -13.74 7.86 14.04
N PRO A 14 -14.19 8.66 13.06
CA PRO A 14 -14.68 8.16 11.77
C PRO A 14 -13.62 7.39 10.95
N PHE A 15 -12.32 7.64 11.21
CA PHE A 15 -11.21 6.94 10.56
C PHE A 15 -10.72 5.70 11.33
N HIS A 16 -11.41 5.32 12.40
CA HIS A 16 -10.86 4.44 13.44
C HIS A 16 -11.76 3.28 13.87
N ASP A 17 -12.97 3.18 13.32
CA ASP A 17 -13.89 2.10 13.61
C ASP A 17 -13.68 0.93 12.62
N SER A 18 -12.93 -0.09 13.04
CA SER A 18 -12.69 -1.31 12.25
C SER A 18 -13.94 -2.18 12.10
N SER A 19 -15.03 -1.89 12.84
CA SER A 19 -16.26 -2.69 12.78
C SER A 19 -17.06 -2.49 11.48
N ASN A 20 -16.81 -1.38 10.77
CA ASN A 20 -17.45 -1.04 9.48
C ASN A 20 -16.45 -0.99 8.31
N TRP A 21 -15.23 -1.52 8.49
CA TRP A 21 -14.24 -1.52 7.41
C TRP A 21 -14.61 -2.53 6.33
N ASP A 22 -14.75 -2.05 5.10
CA ASP A 22 -14.90 -2.89 3.92
C ASP A 22 -13.52 -3.28 3.38
N MET A 23 -13.03 -4.40 3.88
CA MET A 23 -11.73 -4.96 3.49
C MET A 23 -11.67 -5.29 1.99
N ASP A 24 -12.77 -5.79 1.41
CA ASP A 24 -12.81 -6.15 0.01
C ASP A 24 -12.75 -4.91 -0.88
N ALA A 25 -13.37 -3.80 -0.47
CA ALA A 25 -13.24 -2.52 -1.17
C ALA A 25 -11.79 -1.98 -1.13
N SER A 26 -11.10 -2.05 0.01
CA SER A 26 -9.70 -1.63 0.09
C SER A 26 -8.79 -2.50 -0.78
N ILE A 27 -8.98 -3.81 -0.80
CA ILE A 27 -8.21 -4.71 -1.68
C ILE A 27 -8.55 -4.45 -3.15
N GLY A 28 -9.82 -4.27 -3.49
CA GLY A 28 -10.26 -3.91 -4.83
C GLY A 28 -9.60 -2.61 -5.32
N ARG A 29 -9.49 -1.60 -4.45
CA ARG A 29 -8.78 -0.37 -4.78
C ARG A 29 -7.29 -0.60 -5.04
N LEU A 30 -6.62 -1.44 -4.24
CA LEU A 30 -5.22 -1.79 -4.47
C LEU A 30 -5.03 -2.54 -5.80
N VAL A 31 -5.97 -3.42 -6.17
CA VAL A 31 -5.97 -4.11 -7.47
C VAL A 31 -6.04 -3.11 -8.62
N GLU A 32 -7.03 -2.20 -8.60
CA GLU A 32 -7.18 -1.15 -9.63
C GLU A 32 -5.90 -0.33 -9.78
N ILE A 33 -5.29 0.08 -8.66
CA ILE A 33 -4.05 0.88 -8.66
C ILE A 33 -2.91 0.13 -9.37
N VAL A 34 -2.71 -1.16 -9.09
CA VAL A 34 -1.62 -1.93 -9.72
C VAL A 34 -1.92 -2.23 -11.17
N GLU A 35 -3.18 -2.50 -11.53
CA GLU A 35 -3.58 -2.67 -12.93
C GLU A 35 -3.30 -1.41 -13.74
N ASP A 36 -3.66 -0.23 -13.22
CA ASP A 36 -3.41 1.07 -13.86
C ASP A 36 -1.90 1.36 -13.98
N GLN A 37 -1.12 1.09 -12.92
CA GLN A 37 0.33 1.23 -12.97
C GLN A 37 0.96 0.29 -14.01
N ASN A 38 0.54 -0.97 -14.07
CA ASN A 38 1.01 -1.94 -15.07
C ASN A 38 0.68 -1.46 -16.48
N ALA A 39 -0.54 -0.99 -16.72
CA ALA A 39 -0.95 -0.45 -18.01
C ALA A 39 -0.11 0.75 -18.45
N LEU A 40 0.24 1.66 -17.53
CA LEU A 40 1.13 2.78 -17.81
C LEU A 40 2.57 2.32 -18.10
N LEU A 41 3.08 1.36 -17.33
CA LEU A 41 4.43 0.80 -17.51
C LEU A 41 4.58 0.05 -18.83
N GLU A 42 3.54 -0.65 -19.29
CA GLU A 42 3.52 -1.33 -20.59
C GLU A 42 3.54 -0.34 -21.77
N GLN A 43 2.84 0.79 -21.64
CA GLN A 43 2.83 1.85 -22.65
C GLN A 43 4.19 2.48 -22.87
N LEU A 44 5.06 2.46 -21.86
CA LEU A 44 6.34 3.13 -21.93
C LEU A 44 7.29 2.49 -22.98
N HIS A 45 7.13 1.22 -23.41
CA HIS A 45 7.85 0.60 -24.56
C HIS A 45 9.34 1.00 -24.74
N ALA A 46 10.12 1.11 -23.65
CA ALA A 46 11.52 1.59 -23.60
C ALA A 46 11.76 3.10 -23.81
N ALA A 47 10.73 3.93 -23.75
CA ALA A 47 10.82 5.39 -23.70
C ALA A 47 11.60 5.82 -22.46
N THR A 48 12.77 6.41 -22.69
CA THR A 48 13.60 7.02 -21.66
C THR A 48 13.99 8.43 -22.14
N PRO A 49 13.76 9.49 -21.33
CA PRO A 49 13.13 9.47 -20.00
C PRO A 49 11.60 9.22 -20.05
N ILE A 50 11.01 8.86 -18.90
CA ILE A 50 9.55 8.72 -18.74
C ILE A 50 8.88 10.07 -19.09
N PRO A 51 7.84 10.10 -19.95
CA PRO A 51 7.12 11.33 -20.26
C PRO A 51 6.55 11.97 -18.99
N PRO A 52 6.63 13.31 -18.82
CA PRO A 52 6.18 13.98 -17.59
C PRO A 52 4.73 13.71 -17.19
N SER A 53 3.82 13.53 -18.16
CA SER A 53 2.43 13.18 -17.88
C SER A 53 2.28 11.79 -17.25
N ILE A 54 3.01 10.80 -17.78
CA ILE A 54 3.01 9.42 -17.27
C ILE A 54 3.71 9.37 -15.91
N ALA A 55 4.82 10.09 -15.75
CA ALA A 55 5.51 10.19 -14.46
C ALA A 55 4.59 10.74 -13.36
N MET A 56 3.83 11.80 -13.66
CA MET A 56 2.90 12.41 -12.72
C MET A 56 1.72 11.47 -12.36
N GLU A 57 1.24 10.69 -13.33
CA GLU A 57 0.18 9.71 -13.11
C GLU A 57 0.65 8.50 -12.30
N LEU A 58 1.81 7.93 -12.64
CA LEU A 58 2.47 6.89 -11.86
C LEU A 58 2.72 7.36 -10.42
N TRP A 59 3.18 8.60 -10.24
CA TRP A 59 3.37 9.17 -8.90
C TRP A 59 2.06 9.26 -8.11
N ALA A 60 0.97 9.74 -8.73
CA ALA A 60 -0.32 9.82 -8.08
C ALA A 60 -0.82 8.42 -7.64
N LEU A 61 -0.67 7.42 -8.51
CA LEU A 61 -1.02 6.03 -8.20
C LEU A 61 -0.17 5.46 -7.05
N THR A 62 1.13 5.79 -7.00
CA THR A 62 2.01 5.38 -5.88
C THR A 62 1.60 6.03 -4.55
N VAL A 63 1.15 7.29 -4.57
CA VAL A 63 0.60 7.96 -3.37
C VAL A 63 -0.66 7.24 -2.91
N ASP A 64 -1.61 6.99 -3.83
CA ASP A 64 -2.87 6.29 -3.54
C ASP A 64 -2.64 4.88 -2.98
N GLU A 65 -1.65 4.16 -3.52
CA GLU A 65 -1.24 2.85 -3.01
C GLU A 65 -0.82 2.93 -1.54
N CYS A 66 0.03 3.90 -1.21
CA CYS A 66 0.55 4.06 0.15
C CYS A 66 -0.53 4.52 1.13
N ASP A 67 -1.45 5.39 0.71
CA ASP A 67 -2.59 5.83 1.53
C ASP A 67 -3.54 4.65 1.81
N THR A 68 -3.90 3.88 0.78
CA THR A 68 -4.77 2.71 0.89
C THR A 68 -4.10 1.62 1.74
N GLY A 69 -2.81 1.37 1.52
CA GLY A 69 -2.05 0.38 2.28
C GLY A 69 -1.82 0.79 3.73
N PHE A 70 -1.68 2.10 4.02
CA PHE A 70 -1.65 2.60 5.39
C PHE A 70 -2.98 2.36 6.10
N GLU A 71 -4.12 2.59 5.43
CA GLU A 71 -5.43 2.24 6.00
C GLU A 71 -5.49 0.75 6.34
N CYS A 72 -5.20 -0.14 5.38
CA CYS A 72 -5.18 -1.59 5.61
C CYS A 72 -4.32 -1.94 6.83
N TRP A 73 -3.08 -1.46 6.87
CA TRP A 73 -2.18 -1.70 8.00
C TRP A 73 -2.75 -1.20 9.33
N ALA A 74 -3.26 0.03 9.38
CA ALA A 74 -3.80 0.64 10.60
C ALA A 74 -5.03 -0.11 11.12
N ARG A 75 -5.89 -0.62 10.23
CA ARG A 75 -7.06 -1.44 10.57
C ARG A 75 -6.64 -2.80 11.13
N LEU A 76 -5.73 -3.49 10.45
CA LEU A 76 -5.24 -4.83 10.84
C LEU A 76 -4.47 -4.82 12.16
N MET A 77 -3.72 -3.75 12.45
CA MET A 77 -3.06 -3.56 13.75
C MET A 77 -4.05 -3.48 14.93
N ARG A 78 -5.30 -3.07 14.66
CA ARG A 78 -6.35 -2.91 15.68
C ARG A 78 -7.34 -4.08 15.71
N ALA A 79 -7.47 -4.80 14.61
CA ALA A 79 -8.30 -5.99 14.45
C ALA A 79 -7.47 -7.17 13.92
N PRO A 80 -6.59 -7.78 14.74
CA PRO A 80 -5.70 -8.86 14.30
C PRO A 80 -6.42 -10.10 13.79
N GLU A 81 -7.68 -10.31 14.17
CA GLU A 81 -8.56 -11.37 13.67
C GLU A 81 -8.85 -11.25 12.16
N LEU A 82 -8.70 -10.05 11.58
CA LEU A 82 -8.87 -9.79 10.15
C LEU A 82 -7.59 -10.07 9.35
N VAL A 83 -6.44 -10.29 9.99
CA VAL A 83 -5.16 -10.56 9.29
C VAL A 83 -5.23 -11.82 8.42
N PRO A 84 -5.72 -12.99 8.90
CA PRO A 84 -5.80 -14.17 8.05
C PRO A 84 -6.68 -14.00 6.79
N PRO A 85 -7.94 -13.52 6.87
CA PRO A 85 -8.76 -13.34 5.67
C PRO A 85 -8.22 -12.23 4.75
N PHE A 86 -7.63 -11.15 5.31
CA PHE A 86 -6.95 -10.12 4.52
C PHE A 86 -5.80 -10.72 3.71
N CYS A 87 -4.89 -11.43 4.36
CA CYS A 87 -3.72 -11.99 3.69
C CYS A 87 -4.07 -13.02 2.63
N GLN A 88 -5.10 -13.85 2.88
CA GLN A 88 -5.61 -14.78 1.87
C GLN A 88 -6.15 -14.03 0.63
N SER A 89 -6.92 -12.97 0.84
CA SER A 89 -7.52 -12.20 -0.25
C SER A 89 -6.49 -11.36 -1.00
N LEU A 90 -5.56 -10.73 -0.28
CA LEU A 90 -4.47 -9.94 -0.83
C LEU A 90 -3.56 -10.79 -1.73
N ASP A 91 -3.09 -11.94 -1.24
CA ASP A 91 -2.23 -12.85 -2.01
C ASP A 91 -2.93 -13.36 -3.27
N ALA A 92 -4.19 -13.80 -3.13
CA ALA A 92 -4.96 -14.33 -4.26
C ALA A 92 -5.18 -13.31 -5.39
N GLN A 93 -5.25 -12.03 -5.08
CA GLN A 93 -5.58 -10.98 -6.05
C GLN A 93 -4.35 -10.20 -6.54
N LEU A 94 -3.37 -9.93 -5.68
CA LEU A 94 -2.28 -9.01 -5.98
C LEU A 94 -0.93 -9.67 -6.27
N SER A 95 -0.66 -10.90 -5.82
CA SER A 95 0.68 -11.50 -5.99
C SER A 95 1.11 -11.62 -7.46
N SER A 96 0.19 -11.99 -8.35
CA SER A 96 0.49 -12.04 -9.79
C SER A 96 0.66 -10.63 -10.39
N LEU A 97 -0.18 -9.68 -10.00
CA LEU A 97 -0.14 -8.31 -10.51
C LEU A 97 1.14 -7.59 -10.08
N GLU A 98 1.55 -7.79 -8.83
CA GLU A 98 2.80 -7.27 -8.28
C GLU A 98 4.03 -7.88 -8.97
N SER A 99 4.00 -9.18 -9.23
CA SER A 99 5.07 -9.85 -9.99
C SER A 99 5.20 -9.27 -11.40
N THR A 100 4.08 -9.00 -12.07
CA THR A 100 4.07 -8.29 -13.36
C THR A 100 4.66 -6.89 -13.22
N ARG A 101 4.24 -6.12 -12.20
CA ARG A 101 4.74 -4.76 -11.95
C ARG A 101 6.24 -4.72 -11.75
N SER A 102 6.77 -5.58 -10.89
CA SER A 102 8.22 -5.70 -10.65
C SER A 102 8.96 -6.04 -11.94
N GLY A 103 8.46 -7.02 -12.71
CA GLY A 103 9.06 -7.39 -14.00
C GLY A 103 8.97 -6.30 -15.09
N LEU A 104 8.02 -5.37 -14.98
CA LEU A 104 7.94 -4.19 -15.84
C LEU A 104 8.92 -3.11 -15.37
N ILE A 105 8.99 -2.83 -14.06
CA ILE A 105 9.94 -1.88 -13.45
C ILE A 105 11.39 -2.28 -13.74
N ASP A 106 11.72 -3.58 -13.61
CA ASP A 106 13.07 -4.12 -13.88
C ASP A 106 13.53 -3.87 -15.33
N ARG A 107 12.59 -3.73 -16.29
CA ARG A 107 12.91 -3.38 -17.68
C ARG A 107 13.30 -1.91 -17.84
N TYR A 108 12.86 -1.03 -16.94
CA TYR A 108 13.19 0.41 -16.95
C TYR A 108 14.40 0.73 -16.09
N SER A 109 14.58 0.03 -14.97
CA SER A 109 15.71 0.24 -14.08
C SER A 109 16.10 -1.04 -13.35
N GLU A 110 17.40 -1.30 -13.20
CA GLU A 110 17.90 -2.49 -12.49
C GLU A 110 17.52 -2.54 -10.98
N HIS A 111 16.93 -1.48 -10.42
CA HIS A 111 16.50 -1.42 -9.01
C HIS A 111 15.29 -0.50 -8.75
N ASP A 112 14.35 -0.91 -7.89
CA ASP A 112 13.14 -0.17 -7.43
C ASP A 112 13.39 1.31 -7.06
N VAL A 113 14.55 1.62 -6.47
CA VAL A 113 14.91 2.99 -6.03
C VAL A 113 15.07 3.95 -7.21
N PHE A 114 15.52 3.46 -8.37
CA PHE A 114 15.67 4.28 -9.57
C PHE A 114 14.32 4.58 -10.23
N PHE A 115 13.35 3.68 -10.10
CA PHE A 115 12.01 3.91 -10.60
C PHE A 115 11.30 5.03 -9.85
N LEU A 116 11.29 5.00 -8.51
CA LEU A 116 10.66 6.06 -7.71
C LEU A 116 11.30 7.43 -7.95
N GLN A 117 12.63 7.47 -8.13
CA GLN A 117 13.36 8.68 -8.54
C GLN A 117 12.92 9.22 -9.91
N SER A 118 12.50 8.33 -10.82
CA SER A 118 12.12 8.67 -12.20
C SER A 118 10.71 9.24 -12.31
N ILE A 119 9.86 8.99 -11.30
CA ILE A 119 8.47 9.47 -11.28
C ILE A 119 8.21 10.58 -10.25
N ALA A 120 9.08 10.74 -9.24
CA ALA A 120 8.88 11.74 -8.20
C ALA A 120 8.91 13.19 -8.74
N PRO A 121 8.01 14.08 -8.29
CA PRO A 121 7.98 15.47 -8.70
C PRO A 121 9.15 16.30 -8.14
N GLY A 122 9.91 15.73 -7.19
CA GLY A 122 11.09 16.36 -6.59
C GLY A 122 11.71 15.52 -5.47
N PHE A 123 12.87 15.96 -4.99
CA PHE A 123 13.64 15.25 -3.96
C PHE A 123 12.92 15.15 -2.60
N GLU A 124 12.17 16.19 -2.21
CA GLU A 124 11.40 16.19 -0.96
C GLU A 124 10.29 15.12 -1.00
N ALA A 125 9.55 15.06 -2.11
CA ALA A 125 8.51 14.07 -2.34
C ALA A 125 9.07 12.64 -2.33
N LEU A 126 10.23 12.43 -2.97
CA LEU A 126 10.94 11.14 -2.95
C LEU A 126 11.30 10.69 -1.52
N ASN A 127 11.83 11.60 -0.70
CA ASN A 127 12.24 11.27 0.67
C ASN A 127 11.06 10.97 1.59
N ASP A 128 9.91 11.61 1.36
CA ASP A 128 8.68 11.30 2.10
C ASP A 128 8.10 9.95 1.66
N MET A 129 8.08 9.68 0.35
CA MET A 129 7.40 8.51 -0.20
C MET A 129 8.19 7.21 -0.04
N GLY A 130 9.53 7.24 -0.12
CA GLY A 130 10.37 6.03 -0.03
C GLY A 130 10.06 5.17 1.20
N PRO A 131 10.12 5.73 2.43
CA PRO A 131 9.77 5.00 3.64
C PRO A 131 8.31 4.53 3.66
N ARG A 132 7.37 5.35 3.16
CA ARG A 132 5.95 5.00 3.13
C ARG A 132 5.69 3.77 2.24
N LEU A 133 6.33 3.72 1.08
CA LEU A 133 6.21 2.57 0.17
C LEU A 133 6.81 1.30 0.78
N GLN A 134 7.93 1.42 1.50
CA GLN A 134 8.55 0.29 2.20
C GLN A 134 7.69 -0.27 3.34
N THR A 135 6.86 0.58 3.98
CA THR A 135 6.02 0.14 5.10
C THR A 135 4.60 -0.25 4.68
N HIS A 136 4.05 0.45 3.68
CA HIS A 136 2.63 0.43 3.33
C HIS A 136 2.35 0.11 1.86
N GLY A 137 3.37 0.02 1.00
CA GLY A 137 3.20 -0.43 -0.38
C GLY A 137 2.75 -1.88 -0.46
N ILE A 138 2.24 -2.29 -1.61
CA ILE A 138 1.68 -3.63 -1.81
C ILE A 138 2.72 -4.73 -1.58
N LYS A 139 3.95 -4.52 -2.05
CA LYS A 139 5.08 -5.42 -1.77
C LYS A 139 5.27 -5.62 -0.26
N ALA A 140 5.26 -4.55 0.52
CA ALA A 140 5.40 -4.60 1.98
C ALA A 140 4.23 -5.33 2.65
N LEU A 141 2.99 -5.12 2.18
CA LEU A 141 1.81 -5.80 2.70
C LEU A 141 1.85 -7.31 2.42
N LEU A 142 2.27 -7.71 1.20
CA LEU A 142 2.46 -9.11 0.81
C LEU A 142 3.57 -9.77 1.64
N GLU A 143 4.73 -9.14 1.79
CA GLU A 143 5.83 -9.64 2.64
C GLU A 143 5.39 -9.82 4.09
N ARG A 144 4.57 -8.90 4.63
CA ARG A 144 3.97 -9.07 5.98
C ARG A 144 3.00 -10.24 6.05
N CYS A 145 2.31 -10.57 4.97
CA CYS A 145 1.40 -11.71 4.92
C CYS A 145 2.13 -13.07 4.89
N GLU A 146 3.39 -13.12 4.43
CA GLU A 146 4.25 -14.29 4.57
C GLU A 146 4.67 -14.57 6.02
N ALA A 147 4.73 -13.51 6.84
CA ALA A 147 4.99 -13.59 8.27
C ALA A 147 3.91 -12.85 9.06
N PRO A 148 2.70 -13.43 9.24
CA PRO A 148 1.54 -12.72 9.81
C PRO A 148 1.74 -12.11 11.20
N ASP A 149 2.71 -12.63 11.97
CA ASP A 149 3.17 -12.01 13.22
C ASP A 149 3.71 -10.58 13.04
N GLY A 150 4.02 -10.16 11.80
CA GLY A 150 4.45 -8.82 11.46
C GLY A 150 3.38 -7.75 11.57
N TYR A 151 2.10 -8.14 11.55
CA TYR A 151 0.99 -7.26 11.94
C TYR A 151 0.83 -7.14 13.47
N ARG A 152 1.62 -7.87 14.26
CA ARG A 152 1.64 -7.77 15.73
C ARG A 152 2.79 -6.90 16.26
N ARG A 153 3.77 -6.56 15.42
CA ARG A 153 4.92 -5.73 15.80
C ARG A 153 4.64 -4.27 15.41
N LYS A 154 4.67 -3.37 16.40
CA LYS A 154 4.56 -1.91 16.18
C LYS A 154 5.65 -1.38 15.24
N GLU A 155 6.81 -2.02 15.28
CA GLU A 155 7.97 -1.73 14.44
C GLU A 155 8.21 -2.96 13.59
N TRP A 156 7.80 -2.89 12.34
CA TRP A 156 8.21 -3.80 11.29
C TRP A 156 8.90 -2.92 10.24
N PRO A 157 10.11 -3.30 9.80
CA PRO A 157 10.89 -2.49 8.87
C PRO A 157 10.10 -2.13 7.62
#